data_AF-A0A538LXS0-F1
#
_entry.id   AF-A0A538LXS0-F1
#
_cell.length_a   1.000
_cell.length_b   1.000
_cell.length_c   1.000
_cell.angle_alpha   90.00
_cell.angle_beta   90.00
_cell.angle_gamma   90.00
#
_symmetry.space_group_name_H-M   'P 1'
#
loop_
_entity.id
_entity.type
_entity.pdbx_description
1 polymer ?
#
loop_
_entity_poly.entity_id
_entity_poly.type
_entity_poly.pdbx_seq_one_letter_code
_entity_poly.pdbx_strand_id
1 'polypeptide(L)'
;MPGMSLGRERGALAIVLHTHMPYVEGFGTWPFGEEWLWEAIAGSYVPLLELLDGGAPLTLSLTPVLCDQLEAPGLTERFSAFVREVRRGTHERDAAGLRAGGHERLARELERSWGDYAGAAERLSRRGSDLLARLLAHAQWTSSATHAVLPLIATDAGLRLQVHSGVAAHRRRCDGGWRGGFWLPECAYAPWLEQILRSAGVTAVCVELTRRFGLAAREHLCTFVSESGIVLVPIDRATISLVWSERGYPASGCYRDYHHHTVHHHNPWSNDGGAYDHDAAVALARQHAADFVARTLARLRGAASTEAPLPGGGLVVCALDTELLGHWWYEGVAWLAAVVQECSRQGLELVRLDDAVQLREPVPLRCGEDCAASSWGKDGDLSTWSGPAVADMAFAARAAELELIAAPARAGAAAVRQLLALQASDWSFMVSHGLAAPYARERFQGHRRALAEALAGGAGATPNGLRNLAADADPAYALAV
;
A
#
# COMPACT_ATOMS: atom_id res chain seq x y z
N MET A 1 28.28 26.13 3.71
CA MET A 1 27.41 24.99 3.35
C MET A 1 28.05 24.21 2.18
N PRO A 2 29.03 23.31 2.40
CA PRO A 2 29.65 22.51 1.34
C PRO A 2 29.06 21.09 1.20
N GLY A 3 28.22 20.63 2.14
CA GLY A 3 27.71 19.26 2.17
C GLY A 3 26.55 18.96 1.21
N MET A 4 25.80 19.98 0.76
CA MET A 4 24.63 19.78 -0.11
C MET A 4 24.99 19.53 -1.59
N SER A 5 26.22 19.81 -2.01
CA SER A 5 26.63 19.69 -3.42
C SER A 5 26.98 18.26 -3.83
N LEU A 6 27.53 17.45 -2.93
CA LEU A 6 28.03 16.10 -3.23
C LEU A 6 26.92 15.03 -3.27
N GLY A 7 25.82 15.22 -2.53
CA GLY A 7 24.66 14.32 -2.55
C GLY A 7 23.92 14.33 -3.89
N ARG A 8 23.67 15.53 -4.43
CA ARG A 8 23.03 15.72 -5.74
C ARG A 8 23.80 15.13 -6.91
N GLU A 9 25.13 15.06 -6.84
CA GLU A 9 25.96 14.45 -7.91
C GLU A 9 25.89 12.92 -7.92
N ARG A 10 25.55 12.28 -6.79
CA ARG A 10 25.48 10.82 -6.66
C ARG A 10 24.07 10.25 -6.85
N GLY A 11 23.06 11.11 -6.87
CA GLY A 11 21.66 10.76 -6.86
C GLY A 11 21.14 10.31 -5.51
N ALA A 12 19.82 10.14 -5.42
CA ALA A 12 19.14 9.77 -4.19
C ALA A 12 18.21 8.58 -4.38
N LEU A 13 17.84 7.99 -3.25
CA LEU A 13 16.82 6.97 -3.12
C LEU A 13 15.64 7.55 -2.33
N ALA A 14 14.43 7.41 -2.88
CA ALA A 14 13.19 7.56 -2.13
C ALA A 14 12.54 6.18 -1.97
N ILE A 15 12.27 5.78 -0.73
CA ILE A 15 11.46 4.59 -0.44
C ILE A 15 10.05 5.06 -0.13
N VAL A 16 9.08 4.58 -0.91
CA VAL A 16 7.66 4.88 -0.75
C VAL A 16 6.96 3.64 -0.22
N LEU A 17 6.35 3.76 0.95
CA LEU A 17 5.57 2.71 1.60
C LEU A 17 4.09 3.01 1.36
N HIS A 18 3.47 2.23 0.49
CA HIS A 18 2.04 2.31 0.23
C HIS A 18 1.29 1.46 1.26
N THR A 19 0.54 2.08 2.16
CA THR A 19 -0.14 1.37 3.26
C THR A 19 -1.62 1.27 2.96
N HIS A 20 -2.06 0.04 2.75
CA HIS A 20 -3.40 -0.24 2.30
C HIS A 20 -3.92 -1.55 2.89
N MET A 21 -5.18 -1.49 3.30
CA MET A 21 -5.96 -2.66 3.66
C MET A 21 -7.34 -2.49 3.03
N PRO A 22 -7.88 -3.50 2.31
CA PRO A 22 -9.28 -3.47 1.91
C PRO A 22 -10.18 -3.28 3.12
N TYR A 23 -11.43 -2.88 2.88
CA TYR A 23 -12.39 -2.76 3.97
C TYR A 23 -12.74 -4.14 4.54
N VAL A 24 -12.16 -4.52 5.67
CA VAL A 24 -12.35 -5.82 6.36
C VAL A 24 -13.13 -5.68 7.67
N GLU A 25 -13.32 -4.46 8.15
CA GLU A 25 -14.01 -4.19 9.42
C GLU A 25 -15.46 -4.70 9.45
N GLY A 26 -15.79 -5.48 10.47
CA GLY A 26 -17.12 -6.06 10.67
C GLY A 26 -17.43 -7.29 9.81
N PHE A 27 -16.48 -7.78 9.01
CA PHE A 27 -16.68 -8.95 8.13
C PHE A 27 -15.79 -10.12 8.55
N GLY A 28 -16.35 -11.01 9.37
CA GLY A 28 -15.66 -12.24 9.79
C GLY A 28 -14.48 -11.97 10.72
N THR A 29 -14.25 -12.88 11.68
CA THR A 29 -13.07 -12.80 12.55
C THR A 29 -11.95 -13.70 12.06
N TRP A 30 -12.27 -14.78 11.33
CA TRP A 30 -11.32 -15.78 10.83
C TRP A 30 -11.94 -16.61 9.68
N PRO A 31 -11.19 -17.03 8.65
CA PRO A 31 -9.78 -16.73 8.33
C PRO A 31 -9.59 -15.45 7.51
N PHE A 32 -10.68 -14.74 7.18
CA PHE A 32 -10.69 -13.51 6.39
C PHE A 32 -11.52 -12.46 7.13
N GLY A 33 -10.98 -11.25 7.31
CA GLY A 33 -11.64 -10.20 8.07
C GLY A 33 -10.69 -9.34 8.92
N GLU A 34 -11.14 -8.95 10.12
CA GLU A 34 -10.39 -8.04 11.00
C GLU A 34 -9.01 -8.59 11.43
N GLU A 35 -8.81 -9.90 11.38
CA GLU A 35 -7.51 -10.53 11.67
C GLU A 35 -6.38 -10.00 10.78
N TRP A 36 -6.64 -9.77 9.49
CA TRP A 36 -5.64 -9.19 8.57
C TRP A 36 -5.17 -7.82 9.05
N LEU A 37 -6.11 -7.00 9.52
CA LEU A 37 -5.79 -5.69 10.09
C LEU A 37 -4.98 -5.84 11.39
N TRP A 38 -5.32 -6.80 12.25
CA TRP A 38 -4.57 -7.03 13.49
C TRP A 38 -3.15 -7.53 13.26
N GLU A 39 -2.96 -8.44 12.32
CA GLU A 39 -1.64 -8.93 11.93
C GLU A 39 -0.79 -7.82 11.29
N ALA A 40 -1.38 -6.99 10.42
CA ALA A 40 -0.72 -5.84 9.84
C ALA A 40 -0.31 -4.81 10.92
N ILE A 41 -1.18 -4.53 11.90
CA ILE A 41 -0.85 -3.65 13.03
C ILE A 41 0.33 -4.20 13.83
N ALA A 42 0.29 -5.49 14.19
CA ALA A 42 1.30 -6.10 15.04
C ALA A 42 2.67 -6.28 14.34
N GLY A 43 2.64 -6.80 13.11
CA GLY A 43 3.83 -7.18 12.36
C GLY A 43 4.42 -6.04 11.52
N SER A 44 3.61 -5.09 11.05
CA SER A 44 4.03 -4.06 10.11
C SER A 44 3.91 -2.64 10.68
N TYR A 45 2.71 -2.17 11.02
CA TYR A 45 2.48 -0.74 11.30
C TYR A 45 3.16 -0.26 12.58
N VAL A 46 3.02 -1.00 13.68
CA VAL A 46 3.66 -0.63 14.95
C VAL A 46 5.19 -0.71 14.85
N PRO A 47 5.80 -1.77 14.30
CA PRO A 47 7.25 -1.80 14.06
C PRO A 47 7.74 -0.69 13.13
N LEU A 48 7.00 -0.38 12.06
CA LEU A 48 7.35 0.70 11.12
C LEU A 48 7.32 2.07 11.80
N LEU A 49 6.34 2.33 12.67
CA LEU A 49 6.27 3.58 13.44
C LEU A 49 7.53 3.81 14.26
N GLU A 50 8.16 2.77 14.79
CA GLU A 50 9.41 2.94 15.55
C GLU A 50 10.54 3.49 14.67
N LEU A 51 10.61 3.03 13.42
CA LEU A 51 11.58 3.49 12.45
C LEU A 51 11.29 4.94 12.01
N LEU A 52 10.02 5.26 11.78
CA LEU A 52 9.57 6.60 11.38
C LEU A 52 9.77 7.63 12.51
N ASP A 53 9.40 7.29 13.75
CA ASP A 53 9.62 8.12 14.93
C ASP A 53 11.12 8.31 15.22
N GLY A 54 11.95 7.36 14.80
CA GLY A 54 13.42 7.46 14.81
C GLY A 54 13.99 8.44 13.77
N GLY A 55 13.16 9.04 12.92
CA GLY A 55 13.56 10.06 11.93
C GLY A 55 13.99 9.50 10.59
N ALA A 56 13.67 8.24 10.26
CA ALA A 56 13.96 7.69 8.94
C ALA A 56 13.25 8.50 7.83
N PRO A 57 13.97 8.97 6.80
CA PRO A 57 13.39 9.81 5.73
C PRO A 57 12.66 8.94 4.70
N LEU A 58 11.59 8.28 5.13
CA LEU A 58 10.71 7.45 4.32
C LEU A 58 9.44 8.22 3.97
N THR A 59 8.82 7.88 2.83
CA THR A 59 7.51 8.42 2.47
C THR A 59 6.44 7.38 2.74
N LEU A 60 5.41 7.76 3.49
CA LEU A 60 4.25 6.93 3.77
C LEU A 60 3.03 7.45 3.00
N SER A 61 2.33 6.53 2.32
CA SER A 61 0.99 6.76 1.77
C SER A 61 -0.02 6.00 2.60
N LEU A 62 -1.09 6.66 3.06
CA LEU A 62 -2.20 6.00 3.73
C LEU A 62 -3.45 6.08 2.87
N THR A 63 -4.02 4.93 2.53
CA THR A 63 -5.31 4.91 1.83
C THR A 63 -6.44 5.37 2.75
N PRO A 64 -7.40 6.19 2.25
CA PRO A 64 -8.55 6.63 3.04
C PRO A 64 -9.34 5.47 3.66
N VAL A 65 -9.56 4.38 2.94
CA VAL A 65 -10.23 3.17 3.46
C VAL A 65 -9.50 2.51 4.62
N LEU A 66 -8.17 2.53 4.66
CA LEU A 66 -7.42 2.07 5.83
C LEU A 66 -7.62 3.05 7.00
N CYS A 67 -7.52 4.36 6.75
CA CYS A 67 -7.74 5.38 7.77
C CYS A 67 -9.14 5.26 8.40
N ASP A 68 -10.18 5.01 7.60
CA ASP A 68 -11.53 4.79 8.09
C ASP A 68 -11.60 3.63 9.10
N GLN A 69 -10.87 2.53 8.81
CA GLN A 69 -10.82 1.37 9.71
C GLN A 69 -10.01 1.65 10.97
N LEU A 70 -8.90 2.39 10.86
CA LEU A 70 -8.07 2.77 12.01
C LEU A 70 -8.73 3.82 12.92
N GLU A 71 -9.63 4.63 12.38
CA GLU A 71 -10.44 5.60 13.13
C GLU A 71 -11.66 4.95 13.80
N ALA A 72 -11.98 3.70 13.47
CA ALA A 72 -13.18 3.05 13.96
C ALA A 72 -13.20 2.93 15.50
N PRO A 73 -14.33 3.24 16.16
CA PRO A 73 -14.42 3.19 17.61
C PRO A 73 -13.98 1.85 18.21
N GLY A 74 -13.19 1.90 19.28
CA GLY A 74 -12.74 0.71 19.99
C GLY A 74 -11.63 -0.08 19.29
N LEU A 75 -10.93 0.49 18.31
CA LEU A 75 -9.83 -0.19 17.59
C LEU A 75 -8.81 -0.79 18.56
N THR A 76 -8.27 0.02 19.48
CA THR A 76 -7.19 -0.39 20.39
C THR A 76 -7.65 -1.49 21.35
N GLU A 77 -8.89 -1.41 21.83
CA GLU A 77 -9.51 -2.41 22.69
C GLU A 77 -9.69 -3.73 21.94
N ARG A 78 -10.19 -3.69 20.69
CA ARG A 78 -10.35 -4.89 19.85
C ARG A 78 -9.03 -5.54 19.51
N PHE A 79 -8.02 -4.75 19.12
CA PHE A 79 -6.67 -5.26 18.87
C PHE A 79 -6.08 -5.90 20.13
N SER A 80 -6.22 -5.25 21.29
CA SER A 80 -5.72 -5.78 22.57
C SER A 80 -6.43 -7.09 22.97
N ALA A 81 -7.74 -7.18 22.73
CA ALA A 81 -8.52 -8.39 22.95
C ALA A 81 -8.05 -9.52 22.02
N PHE A 82 -7.86 -9.24 20.73
CA PHE A 82 -7.31 -10.21 19.77
C PHE A 82 -5.95 -10.77 20.23
N VAL A 83 -5.02 -9.89 20.62
CA VAL A 83 -3.70 -10.31 21.10
C VAL A 83 -3.82 -11.20 22.34
N ARG A 84 -4.60 -10.78 23.34
CA ARG A 84 -4.69 -11.46 24.64
C ARG A 84 -5.52 -12.75 24.62
N GLU A 85 -6.64 -12.75 23.92
CA GLU A 85 -7.67 -13.79 23.99
C GLU A 85 -7.56 -14.81 22.85
N VAL A 86 -7.06 -14.37 21.68
CA VAL A 86 -6.94 -15.22 20.49
C VAL A 86 -5.50 -15.62 20.25
N ARG A 87 -4.62 -14.65 19.90
CA ARG A 87 -3.26 -14.96 19.46
C ARG A 87 -2.42 -15.64 20.54
N ARG A 88 -2.57 -15.26 21.80
CA ARG A 88 -1.89 -15.94 22.91
C ARG A 88 -2.25 -17.42 22.98
N GLY A 89 -3.55 -17.71 23.03
CA GLY A 89 -4.05 -19.06 23.19
C GLY A 89 -3.71 -19.95 22.00
N THR A 90 -3.72 -19.41 20.77
CA THR A 90 -3.34 -20.18 19.59
C THR A 90 -1.84 -20.48 19.55
N HIS A 91 -0.95 -19.55 19.94
CA HIS A 91 0.48 -19.83 20.06
C HIS A 91 0.76 -20.91 21.10
N GLU A 92 0.16 -20.80 22.31
CA GLU A 92 0.34 -21.78 23.38
C GLU A 92 -0.10 -23.20 22.96
N ARG A 93 -1.23 -23.31 22.26
CA ARG A 93 -1.75 -24.61 21.76
C ARG A 93 -0.87 -25.22 20.68
N ASP A 94 -0.45 -24.43 19.68
CA ASP A 94 0.37 -24.94 18.59
C ASP A 94 1.78 -25.29 19.05
N ALA A 95 2.38 -24.51 19.95
CA ALA A 95 3.66 -24.83 20.56
C ALA A 95 3.60 -26.14 21.35
N ALA A 96 2.55 -26.34 22.15
CA ALA A 96 2.35 -27.59 22.90
C ALA A 96 2.15 -28.79 21.96
N GLY A 97 1.37 -28.64 20.88
CA GLY A 97 1.15 -29.67 19.87
C GLY A 97 2.43 -30.06 19.14
N LEU A 98 3.23 -29.08 18.70
CA LEU A 98 4.53 -29.30 18.07
C LEU A 98 5.50 -30.02 19.01
N ARG A 99 5.55 -29.61 20.29
CA ARG A 99 6.40 -30.26 21.30
C ARG A 99 5.99 -31.71 21.55
N ALA A 100 4.70 -31.98 21.65
CA ALA A 100 4.19 -33.35 21.77
C ALA A 100 4.52 -34.21 20.54
N GLY A 101 4.59 -33.59 19.35
CA GLY A 101 5.04 -34.22 18.10
C GLY A 101 6.56 -34.34 17.95
N GLY A 102 7.37 -33.92 18.93
CA GLY A 102 8.83 -33.97 18.86
C GLY A 102 9.50 -32.83 18.08
N HIS A 103 8.74 -31.79 17.70
CA HIS A 103 9.22 -30.64 16.94
C HIS A 103 9.65 -29.46 17.84
N GLU A 104 10.59 -29.72 18.76
CA GLU A 104 10.99 -28.76 19.81
C GLU A 104 11.49 -27.41 19.25
N ARG A 105 12.20 -27.39 18.12
CA ARG A 105 12.68 -26.13 17.51
C ARG A 105 11.53 -25.26 17.01
N LEU A 106 10.53 -25.86 16.36
CA LEU A 106 9.35 -25.15 15.87
C LEU A 106 8.51 -24.61 17.03
N ALA A 107 8.36 -25.40 18.10
CA ALA A 107 7.64 -24.98 19.31
C ALA A 107 8.28 -23.75 19.97
N ARG A 108 9.61 -23.72 20.09
CA ARG A 108 10.34 -22.57 20.64
C ARG A 108 10.18 -21.31 19.80
N GLU A 109 10.14 -21.45 18.48
CA GLU A 109 9.90 -20.31 17.61
C GLU A 109 8.52 -19.70 17.85
N LEU A 110 7.47 -20.52 18.02
CA LEU A 110 6.14 -20.01 18.38
C LEU A 110 6.13 -19.30 19.73
N GLU A 111 6.83 -19.85 20.73
CA GLU A 111 6.97 -19.21 22.04
C GLU A 111 7.69 -17.85 21.95
N ARG A 112 8.68 -17.73 21.05
CA ARG A 112 9.39 -16.48 20.76
C ARG A 112 8.50 -15.49 19.98
N SER A 113 7.88 -15.92 18.89
CA SER A 113 7.08 -15.06 17.99
C SER A 113 5.83 -14.49 18.67
N TRP A 114 5.31 -15.16 19.69
CA TRP A 114 4.30 -14.59 20.57
C TRP A 114 4.74 -13.23 21.16
N GLY A 115 6.03 -13.09 21.49
CA GLY A 115 6.61 -11.85 22.01
C GLY A 115 6.46 -10.66 21.07
N ASP A 116 6.34 -10.88 19.76
CA ASP A 116 6.16 -9.82 18.78
C ASP A 116 4.78 -9.16 18.93
N TYR A 117 3.73 -9.97 19.07
CA TYR A 117 2.35 -9.52 19.29
C TYR A 117 2.19 -8.84 20.65
N ALA A 118 2.73 -9.46 21.70
CA ALA A 118 2.69 -8.89 23.05
C ALA A 118 3.43 -7.54 23.09
N GLY A 119 4.61 -7.48 22.47
CA GLY A 119 5.41 -6.26 22.34
C GLY A 119 4.68 -5.18 21.53
N ALA A 120 4.01 -5.53 20.43
CA ALA A 120 3.26 -4.58 19.62
C ALA A 120 2.08 -3.96 20.41
N ALA A 121 1.33 -4.78 21.15
CA ALA A 121 0.24 -4.30 22.01
C ALA A 121 0.73 -3.36 23.11
N GLU A 122 1.85 -3.70 23.76
CA GLU A 122 2.47 -2.85 24.78
C GLU A 122 2.97 -1.52 24.18
N ARG A 123 3.67 -1.60 23.05
CA ARG A 123 4.19 -0.45 22.31
C ARG A 123 3.08 0.51 21.87
N LEU A 124 1.97 -0.01 21.37
CA LEU A 124 0.81 0.80 21.00
C LEU A 124 0.21 1.48 22.24
N SER A 125 0.01 0.71 23.32
CA SER A 125 -0.53 1.23 24.58
C SER A 125 0.32 2.37 25.16
N ARG A 126 1.65 2.27 25.10
CA ARG A 126 2.58 3.31 25.58
C ARG A 126 2.59 4.58 24.73
N ARG A 127 2.33 4.49 23.42
CA ARG A 127 2.38 5.62 22.47
C ARG A 127 1.10 6.47 22.44
N GLY A 128 0.07 6.04 23.16
CA GLY A 128 -1.29 6.57 23.06
C GLY A 128 -2.12 5.74 22.09
N SER A 129 -3.42 5.64 22.35
CA SER A 129 -4.36 4.73 21.65
C SER A 129 -4.75 5.16 20.24
N ASP A 130 -4.14 6.22 19.70
CA ASP A 130 -4.44 6.76 18.37
C ASP A 130 -3.34 6.38 17.37
N LEU A 131 -3.41 5.14 16.87
CA LEU A 131 -2.51 4.62 15.85
C LEU A 131 -2.57 5.47 14.57
N LEU A 132 -3.77 5.91 14.19
CA LEU A 132 -4.01 6.66 12.98
C LEU A 132 -3.29 8.01 13.02
N ALA A 133 -3.47 8.79 14.09
CA ALA A 133 -2.79 10.08 14.24
C ALA A 133 -1.26 9.94 14.17
N ARG A 134 -0.69 8.86 14.72
CA ARG A 134 0.75 8.58 14.65
C ARG A 134 1.22 8.29 13.22
N LEU A 135 0.49 7.46 12.48
CA LEU A 135 0.82 7.19 11.08
C LEU A 135 0.65 8.45 10.22
N LEU A 136 -0.42 9.22 10.45
CA LEU A 136 -0.71 10.46 9.71
C LEU A 136 0.35 11.54 9.88
N ALA A 137 1.04 11.58 11.04
CA ALA A 137 2.17 12.48 11.25
C ALA A 137 3.31 12.25 10.22
N HIS A 138 3.38 11.05 9.64
CA HIS A 138 4.36 10.66 8.62
C HIS A 138 3.75 10.49 7.22
N ALA A 139 2.43 10.40 7.11
CA ALA A 139 1.71 10.15 5.85
C ALA A 139 1.49 11.43 5.04
N GLN A 140 2.48 11.77 4.21
CA GLN A 140 2.41 12.92 3.30
C GLN A 140 1.66 12.62 2.00
N TRP A 141 1.28 11.35 1.78
CA TRP A 141 0.62 10.85 0.59
C TRP A 141 -0.71 10.18 0.95
N THR A 142 -1.69 10.32 0.06
CA THR A 142 -3.01 9.68 0.15
C THR A 142 -3.32 8.93 -1.13
N SER A 143 -4.52 8.36 -1.25
CA SER A 143 -5.00 7.70 -2.47
C SER A 143 -6.49 7.98 -2.70
N SER A 144 -7.10 7.25 -3.64
CA SER A 144 -8.55 7.28 -3.83
C SER A 144 -9.29 6.68 -2.64
N ALA A 145 -10.57 7.03 -2.48
CA ALA A 145 -11.37 6.68 -1.31
C ALA A 145 -11.28 5.20 -0.92
N THR A 146 -11.37 4.30 -1.90
CA THR A 146 -11.34 2.84 -1.67
C THR A 146 -10.34 2.13 -2.57
N HIS A 147 -9.26 2.81 -2.96
CA HIS A 147 -8.19 2.23 -3.77
C HIS A 147 -8.69 1.67 -5.13
N ALA A 148 -9.64 2.34 -5.77
CA ALA A 148 -10.14 1.91 -7.07
C ALA A 148 -9.13 2.18 -8.21
N VAL A 149 -9.02 1.23 -9.16
CA VAL A 149 -8.18 1.41 -10.36
C VAL A 149 -8.75 2.53 -11.23
N LEU A 150 -8.23 3.74 -11.07
CA LEU A 150 -8.82 4.96 -11.62
C LEU A 150 -9.02 4.93 -13.15
N PRO A 151 -8.09 4.37 -13.95
CA PRO A 151 -8.33 4.22 -15.39
C PRO A 151 -9.54 3.36 -15.80
N LEU A 152 -10.10 2.57 -14.88
CA LEU A 152 -11.26 1.70 -15.12
C LEU A 152 -12.59 2.29 -14.61
N ILE A 153 -12.56 3.43 -13.93
CA ILE A 153 -13.76 4.15 -13.49
C ILE A 153 -14.47 4.73 -14.72
N ALA A 154 -15.80 4.58 -14.78
CA ALA A 154 -16.52 4.72 -16.04
C ALA A 154 -16.86 6.17 -16.40
N THR A 155 -16.90 7.06 -15.42
CA THR A 155 -17.38 8.44 -15.56
C THR A 155 -16.55 9.44 -14.74
N ASP A 156 -16.58 10.71 -15.14
CA ASP A 156 -15.96 11.79 -14.37
C ASP A 156 -16.56 11.96 -12.97
N ALA A 157 -17.85 11.65 -12.82
CA ALA A 157 -18.54 11.66 -11.52
C ALA A 157 -18.02 10.55 -10.60
N GLY A 158 -17.82 9.34 -11.12
CA GLY A 158 -17.16 8.25 -10.40
C GLY A 158 -15.72 8.59 -10.01
N LEU A 159 -14.97 9.23 -10.92
CA LEU A 159 -13.62 9.71 -10.63
C LEU A 159 -13.61 10.77 -9.53
N ARG A 160 -14.55 11.73 -9.54
CA ARG A 160 -14.72 12.70 -8.46
C ARG A 160 -15.02 12.01 -7.13
N LEU A 161 -15.96 11.08 -7.12
CA LEU A 161 -16.30 10.30 -5.92
C LEU A 161 -15.08 9.60 -5.33
N GLN A 162 -14.21 9.02 -6.15
CA GLN A 162 -13.00 8.34 -5.69
C GLN A 162 -11.90 9.33 -5.26
N VAL A 163 -11.54 10.29 -6.11
CA VAL A 163 -10.38 11.17 -5.91
C VAL A 163 -10.70 12.27 -4.90
N HIS A 164 -11.80 13.00 -5.07
CA HIS A 164 -12.13 14.12 -4.17
C HIS A 164 -12.51 13.63 -2.77
N SER A 165 -13.29 12.55 -2.65
CA SER A 165 -13.61 12.00 -1.32
C SER A 165 -12.35 11.51 -0.61
N GLY A 166 -11.44 10.83 -1.32
CA GLY A 166 -10.18 10.35 -0.74
C GLY A 166 -9.27 11.49 -0.26
N VAL A 167 -9.12 12.53 -1.08
CA VAL A 167 -8.35 13.73 -0.71
C VAL A 167 -9.02 14.50 0.43
N ALA A 168 -10.33 14.70 0.39
CA ALA A 168 -11.07 15.40 1.44
C ALA A 168 -10.97 14.68 2.78
N ALA A 169 -11.13 13.34 2.78
CA ALA A 169 -10.97 12.51 3.96
C ALA A 169 -9.55 12.59 4.55
N HIS A 170 -8.53 12.55 3.70
CA HIS A 170 -7.14 12.71 4.16
C HIS A 170 -6.88 14.11 4.74
N ARG A 171 -7.28 15.17 4.03
CA ARG A 171 -7.12 16.57 4.49
C ARG A 171 -7.78 16.83 5.84
N ARG A 172 -8.96 16.23 6.09
CA ARG A 172 -9.65 16.34 7.38
C ARG A 172 -8.83 15.77 8.53
N ARG A 173 -8.01 14.75 8.28
CA ARG A 173 -7.25 14.02 9.30
C ARG A 173 -5.83 14.56 9.52
N CYS A 174 -5.24 15.24 8.54
CA CYS A 174 -3.84 15.67 8.59
C CYS A 174 -3.62 17.17 8.88
N ASP A 175 -4.64 17.91 9.34
CA ASP A 175 -4.56 19.32 9.78
C ASP A 175 -3.73 20.25 8.87
N GLY A 176 -3.83 20.06 7.55
CA GLY A 176 -3.15 20.90 6.55
C GLY A 176 -1.70 20.50 6.22
N GLY A 177 -1.22 19.36 6.71
CA GLY A 177 0.12 18.83 6.38
C GLY A 177 0.27 18.31 4.95
N TRP A 178 -0.82 18.00 4.24
CA TRP A 178 -0.76 17.40 2.90
C TRP A 178 -0.24 18.35 1.82
N ARG A 179 0.81 17.93 1.12
CA ARG A 179 1.51 18.72 0.07
C ARG A 179 1.11 18.37 -1.37
N GLY A 180 0.05 17.57 -1.54
CA GLY A 180 -0.46 17.17 -2.86
C GLY A 180 0.08 15.83 -3.38
N GLY A 181 0.78 15.05 -2.57
CA GLY A 181 1.25 13.70 -2.93
C GLY A 181 0.10 12.70 -2.99
N PHE A 182 -0.01 11.94 -4.07
CA PHE A 182 -1.09 10.98 -4.28
C PHE A 182 -0.57 9.68 -4.89
N TRP A 183 -0.79 8.58 -4.18
CA TRP A 183 -0.58 7.24 -4.70
C TRP A 183 -1.75 6.87 -5.60
N LEU A 184 -1.51 6.77 -6.91
CA LEU A 184 -2.47 6.19 -7.84
C LEU A 184 -2.64 4.72 -7.46
N PRO A 185 -3.87 4.24 -7.19
CA PRO A 185 -4.09 2.83 -6.94
C PRO A 185 -3.44 1.99 -8.04
N GLU A 186 -2.61 1.06 -7.62
CA GLU A 186 -1.84 0.19 -8.51
C GLU A 186 -0.83 0.89 -9.43
N CYS A 187 -0.40 2.09 -9.06
CA CYS A 187 0.31 3.03 -9.94
C CYS A 187 -0.37 3.16 -11.32
N ALA A 188 -1.70 2.97 -11.36
CA ALA A 188 -2.46 2.89 -12.59
C ALA A 188 -2.67 4.29 -13.16
N TYR A 189 -1.99 4.57 -14.26
CA TYR A 189 -1.89 5.90 -14.84
C TYR A 189 -2.48 5.95 -16.24
N ALA A 190 -3.20 7.02 -16.52
CA ALA A 190 -3.57 7.43 -17.87
C ALA A 190 -3.57 8.97 -17.92
N PRO A 191 -3.09 9.62 -19.01
CA PRO A 191 -2.97 11.07 -19.08
C PRO A 191 -4.29 11.83 -18.84
N TRP A 192 -5.42 11.26 -19.21
CA TRP A 192 -6.73 11.88 -19.01
C TRP A 192 -7.15 11.98 -17.53
N LEU A 193 -6.48 11.28 -16.61
CA LEU A 193 -6.72 11.42 -15.16
C LEU A 193 -6.18 12.74 -14.58
N GLU A 194 -5.25 13.39 -15.27
CA GLU A 194 -4.50 14.49 -14.68
C GLU A 194 -5.39 15.68 -14.30
N GLN A 195 -6.41 15.99 -15.11
CA GLN A 195 -7.31 17.10 -14.84
C GLN A 195 -8.13 16.88 -13.57
N ILE A 196 -8.60 15.65 -13.31
CA ILE A 196 -9.35 15.35 -12.10
C ILE A 196 -8.45 15.37 -10.87
N LEU A 197 -7.24 14.81 -10.96
CA LEU A 197 -6.24 14.85 -9.89
C LEU A 197 -5.90 16.30 -9.51
N ARG A 198 -5.61 17.14 -10.50
CA ARG A 198 -5.31 18.57 -10.30
C ARG A 198 -6.47 19.31 -9.62
N SER A 199 -7.70 19.02 -10.03
CA SER A 199 -8.90 19.65 -9.43
C SER A 199 -9.07 19.32 -7.95
N ALA A 200 -8.55 18.19 -7.48
CA ALA A 200 -8.53 17.81 -6.07
C ALA A 200 -7.33 18.42 -5.30
N GLY A 201 -6.40 19.08 -5.99
CA GLY A 201 -5.18 19.64 -5.42
C GLY A 201 -3.99 18.67 -5.35
N VAL A 202 -4.04 17.58 -6.13
CA VAL A 202 -2.89 16.69 -6.33
C VAL A 202 -1.83 17.40 -7.17
N THR A 203 -0.57 17.28 -6.76
CA THR A 203 0.59 17.91 -7.40
C THR A 203 1.63 16.89 -7.85
N ALA A 204 1.66 15.70 -7.25
CA ALA A 204 2.61 14.64 -7.58
C ALA A 204 2.00 13.25 -7.45
N VAL A 205 2.35 12.35 -8.37
CA VAL A 205 1.90 10.96 -8.39
C VAL A 205 3.02 9.98 -8.72
N CYS A 206 2.97 8.78 -8.14
CA CYS A 206 3.80 7.66 -8.57
C CYS A 206 3.17 6.97 -9.80
N VAL A 207 3.98 6.67 -10.80
CA VAL A 207 3.53 6.07 -12.08
C VAL A 207 4.40 4.90 -12.49
N GLU A 208 3.78 3.91 -13.14
CA GLU A 208 4.51 2.82 -13.81
C GLU A 208 4.72 3.16 -15.30
N LEU A 209 5.96 3.29 -15.75
CA LEU A 209 6.29 3.64 -17.14
C LEU A 209 7.18 2.59 -17.84
N THR A 210 7.37 1.41 -17.24
CA THR A 210 8.24 0.35 -17.77
C THR A 210 7.80 -0.11 -19.17
N ARG A 211 6.50 -0.17 -19.47
CA ARG A 211 6.04 -0.47 -20.84
C ARG A 211 6.44 0.58 -21.87
N ARG A 212 6.59 1.84 -21.44
CA ARG A 212 6.96 2.95 -22.31
C ARG A 212 8.46 3.01 -22.55
N PHE A 213 9.26 2.90 -21.49
CA PHE A 213 10.71 3.12 -21.58
C PHE A 213 11.54 1.84 -21.59
N GLY A 214 10.96 0.70 -21.22
CA GLY A 214 11.67 -0.56 -20.99
C GLY A 214 12.14 -0.70 -19.54
N LEU A 215 12.43 -1.95 -19.14
CA LEU A 215 12.95 -2.25 -17.82
C LEU A 215 14.34 -1.61 -17.64
N ALA A 216 14.57 -1.04 -16.46
CA ALA A 216 15.85 -0.44 -16.08
C ALA A 216 16.30 0.78 -16.92
N ALA A 217 15.42 1.35 -17.76
CA ALA A 217 15.67 2.58 -18.50
C ALA A 217 16.10 3.74 -17.59
N ARG A 218 16.91 4.67 -18.11
CA ARG A 218 17.43 5.81 -17.33
C ARG A 218 16.33 6.83 -16.98
N GLU A 219 15.28 6.85 -17.78
CA GLU A 219 14.09 7.67 -17.64
C GLU A 219 13.37 7.40 -16.31
N HIS A 220 13.45 6.17 -15.78
CA HIS A 220 12.90 5.84 -14.46
C HIS A 220 13.63 6.52 -13.30
N LEU A 221 14.77 7.15 -13.58
CA LEU A 221 15.55 7.90 -12.59
C LEU A 221 15.29 9.42 -12.66
N CYS A 222 14.36 9.84 -13.51
CA CYS A 222 13.98 11.23 -13.72
C CYS A 222 12.58 11.48 -13.15
N THR A 223 12.34 12.70 -12.67
CA THR A 223 10.99 13.20 -12.43
C THR A 223 10.47 13.89 -13.68
N PHE A 224 9.20 13.67 -14.00
CA PHE A 224 8.55 14.27 -15.15
C PHE A 224 7.48 15.27 -14.74
N VAL A 225 7.14 16.20 -15.63
CA VAL A 225 5.96 17.06 -15.48
C VAL A 225 5.05 16.85 -16.68
N SER A 226 3.77 16.61 -16.42
CA SER A 226 2.75 16.45 -17.45
C SER A 226 2.29 17.79 -18.02
N GLU A 227 1.48 17.76 -19.09
CA GLU A 227 0.96 18.99 -19.72
C GLU A 227 0.04 19.79 -18.78
N SER A 228 -0.63 19.12 -17.85
CA SER A 228 -1.47 19.76 -16.83
C SER A 228 -0.68 20.26 -15.60
N GLY A 229 0.64 20.04 -15.56
CA GLY A 229 1.52 20.50 -14.48
C GLY A 229 1.65 19.55 -13.29
N ILE A 230 1.16 18.30 -13.38
CA ILE A 230 1.36 17.30 -12.34
C ILE A 230 2.77 16.69 -12.48
N VAL A 231 3.47 16.54 -11.36
CA VAL A 231 4.74 15.82 -11.33
C VAL A 231 4.47 14.32 -11.37
N LEU A 232 4.96 13.66 -12.42
CA LEU A 232 4.92 12.21 -12.57
C LEU A 232 6.25 11.64 -12.10
N VAL A 233 6.20 10.75 -11.11
CA VAL A 233 7.36 10.12 -10.49
C VAL A 233 7.37 8.64 -10.88
N PRO A 234 8.23 8.21 -11.81
CA PRO A 234 8.34 6.81 -12.19
C PRO A 234 8.79 5.95 -11.00
N ILE A 235 8.14 4.81 -10.79
CA ILE A 235 8.66 3.78 -9.90
C ILE A 235 9.77 3.00 -10.62
N ASP A 236 10.84 2.66 -9.91
CA ASP A 236 11.99 1.98 -10.50
C ASP A 236 11.89 0.46 -10.32
N ARG A 237 11.24 -0.22 -11.27
CA ARG A 237 11.07 -1.68 -11.24
C ARG A 237 12.37 -2.47 -11.07
N ALA A 238 13.48 -1.99 -11.63
CA ALA A 238 14.76 -2.67 -11.50
C ALA A 238 15.24 -2.75 -10.05
N THR A 239 15.06 -1.68 -9.27
CA THR A 239 15.36 -1.66 -7.83
C THR A 239 14.29 -2.38 -7.02
N ILE A 240 13.01 -2.16 -7.35
CA ILE A 240 11.88 -2.81 -6.67
C ILE A 240 11.99 -4.33 -6.76
N SER A 241 12.36 -4.90 -7.92
CA SER A 241 12.48 -6.36 -8.12
C SER A 241 13.56 -7.03 -7.26
N LEU A 242 14.49 -6.30 -6.67
CA LEU A 242 15.41 -6.85 -5.67
C LEU A 242 14.64 -7.33 -4.42
N VAL A 243 13.51 -6.70 -4.12
CA VAL A 243 12.64 -7.03 -3.00
C VAL A 243 11.38 -7.75 -3.51
N TRP A 244 10.71 -7.18 -4.50
CA TRP A 244 9.43 -7.62 -5.04
C TRP A 244 9.58 -8.42 -6.35
N SER A 245 10.08 -9.64 -6.24
CA SER A 245 10.07 -10.63 -7.32
C SER A 245 10.16 -12.05 -6.76
N GLU A 246 9.86 -13.06 -7.58
CA GLU A 246 10.00 -14.48 -7.21
C GLU A 246 11.41 -14.87 -6.74
N ARG A 247 12.42 -14.07 -7.09
CA ARG A 247 13.83 -14.27 -6.71
C ARG A 247 14.39 -13.11 -5.91
N GLY A 248 13.53 -12.24 -5.39
CA GLY A 248 13.91 -11.13 -4.54
C GLY A 248 14.40 -11.62 -3.18
N TYR A 249 14.94 -10.72 -2.37
CA TYR A 249 15.41 -11.02 -1.03
C TYR A 249 14.41 -11.85 -0.20
N PRO A 250 13.09 -11.52 -0.14
CA PRO A 250 12.14 -12.26 0.67
C PRO A 250 12.04 -13.76 0.37
N ALA A 251 12.40 -14.20 -0.83
CA ALA A 251 12.38 -15.61 -1.24
C ALA A 251 13.59 -16.42 -0.74
N SER A 252 14.50 -15.80 0.02
CA SER A 252 15.69 -16.47 0.50
C SER A 252 15.36 -17.56 1.53
N GLY A 253 16.06 -18.69 1.43
CA GLY A 253 15.78 -19.90 2.21
C GLY A 253 15.73 -19.67 3.73
N CYS A 254 16.54 -18.77 4.27
CA CYS A 254 16.60 -18.51 5.72
C CYS A 254 15.44 -17.67 6.26
N TYR A 255 14.68 -16.98 5.41
CA TYR A 255 13.55 -16.16 5.86
C TYR A 255 12.34 -17.02 6.19
N ARG A 256 11.46 -16.47 7.05
CA ARG A 256 10.24 -17.16 7.48
C ARG A 256 9.34 -17.46 6.29
N ASP A 257 8.88 -18.71 6.20
CA ASP A 257 7.93 -19.15 5.18
C ASP A 257 6.53 -18.65 5.52
N TYR A 258 6.05 -17.68 4.74
CA TYR A 258 4.73 -17.12 4.90
C TYR A 258 3.61 -18.12 4.57
N HIS A 259 3.84 -19.07 3.67
CA HIS A 259 2.82 -19.98 3.16
C HIS A 259 2.70 -21.29 3.94
N HIS A 260 3.69 -21.61 4.77
CA HIS A 260 3.67 -22.80 5.62
C HIS A 260 3.11 -22.50 7.01
N HIS A 261 1.88 -22.95 7.23
CA HIS A 261 1.10 -22.64 8.42
C HIS A 261 0.92 -23.83 9.36
N THR A 262 0.89 -23.55 10.66
CA THR A 262 0.33 -24.45 11.67
C THR A 262 -1.20 -24.48 11.58
N VAL A 263 -1.84 -25.32 12.40
CA VAL A 263 -3.31 -25.42 12.49
C VAL A 263 -3.97 -24.06 12.74
N HIS A 264 -3.38 -23.21 13.57
CA HIS A 264 -3.90 -21.87 13.87
C HIS A 264 -3.13 -20.75 13.14
N HIS A 265 -2.57 -21.04 11.96
CA HIS A 265 -1.96 -20.07 11.05
C HIS A 265 -0.75 -19.32 11.64
N HIS A 266 0.14 -20.03 12.33
CA HIS A 266 1.48 -19.52 12.66
C HIS A 266 2.55 -20.09 11.72
N ASN A 267 3.72 -19.44 11.65
CA ASN A 267 4.74 -19.73 10.65
C ASN A 267 6.12 -20.02 11.26
N PRO A 268 6.34 -21.15 11.96
CA PRO A 268 7.63 -21.50 12.56
C PRO A 268 8.66 -22.09 11.57
N TRP A 269 8.37 -22.10 10.27
CA TRP A 269 9.25 -22.64 9.23
C TRP A 269 9.98 -21.55 8.45
N SER A 270 11.10 -21.91 7.87
CA SER A 270 11.84 -21.11 6.89
C SER A 270 11.49 -21.52 5.46
N ASN A 271 11.74 -20.65 4.47
CA ASN A 271 11.43 -20.88 3.05
C ASN A 271 12.11 -22.13 2.46
N ASP A 272 13.20 -22.61 3.06
CA ASP A 272 13.85 -23.88 2.68
C ASP A 272 13.20 -25.13 3.28
N GLY A 273 12.08 -24.97 4.00
CA GLY A 273 11.32 -26.02 4.67
C GLY A 273 11.88 -26.42 6.05
N GLY A 274 12.97 -25.79 6.48
CA GLY A 274 13.57 -25.99 7.80
C GLY A 274 12.80 -25.34 8.94
N ALA A 275 13.31 -25.52 10.17
CA ALA A 275 12.86 -24.73 11.31
C ALA A 275 13.46 -23.32 11.20
N TYR A 276 12.61 -22.31 11.36
CA TYR A 276 13.02 -20.91 11.27
C TYR A 276 14.02 -20.54 12.38
N ASP A 277 15.03 -19.75 12.02
CA ASP A 277 16.02 -19.19 12.94
C ASP A 277 16.02 -17.66 12.82
N HIS A 278 15.44 -17.01 13.82
CA HIS A 278 15.26 -15.56 13.85
C HIS A 278 16.57 -14.78 13.75
N ASP A 279 17.60 -15.21 14.48
CA ASP A 279 18.87 -14.47 14.54
C ASP A 279 19.62 -14.57 13.21
N ALA A 280 19.61 -15.77 12.61
CA ALA A 280 20.19 -15.99 11.28
C ALA A 280 19.46 -15.19 10.20
N ALA A 281 18.12 -15.16 10.25
CA ALA A 281 17.29 -14.41 9.31
C ALA A 281 17.53 -12.89 9.42
N VAL A 282 17.57 -12.33 10.64
CA VAL A 282 17.90 -10.91 10.87
C VAL A 282 19.33 -10.58 10.42
N ALA A 283 20.28 -11.48 10.61
CA ALA A 283 21.65 -11.30 10.10
C ALA A 283 21.69 -11.26 8.56
N LEU A 284 20.91 -12.11 7.89
CA LEU A 284 20.77 -12.09 6.43
C LEU A 284 20.08 -10.81 5.93
N ALA A 285 19.06 -10.32 6.65
CA ALA A 285 18.37 -9.06 6.33
C ALA A 285 19.34 -7.87 6.28
N ARG A 286 20.30 -7.82 7.20
CA ARG A 286 21.36 -6.79 7.19
C ARG A 286 22.28 -6.91 5.96
N GLN A 287 22.62 -8.13 5.54
CA GLN A 287 23.42 -8.35 4.34
C GLN A 287 22.67 -7.93 3.07
N HIS A 288 21.39 -8.28 2.97
CA HIS A 288 20.53 -7.86 1.85
C HIS A 288 20.29 -6.35 1.82
N ALA A 289 20.23 -5.69 2.98
CA ALA A 289 20.16 -4.23 3.03
C ALA A 289 21.44 -3.59 2.46
N ALA A 290 22.61 -4.13 2.80
CA ALA A 290 23.88 -3.64 2.26
C ALA A 290 23.99 -3.86 0.74
N ASP A 291 23.57 -5.04 0.25
CA ASP A 291 23.51 -5.35 -1.18
C ASP A 291 22.50 -4.45 -1.93
N PHE A 292 21.32 -4.22 -1.36
CA PHE A 292 20.30 -3.33 -1.93
C PHE A 292 20.86 -1.93 -2.17
N VAL A 293 21.44 -1.31 -1.12
CA VAL A 293 22.04 0.03 -1.22
C VAL A 293 23.18 0.07 -2.23
N ALA A 294 24.04 -0.96 -2.25
CA ALA A 294 25.14 -1.07 -3.20
C ALA A 294 24.63 -1.14 -4.66
N ARG A 295 23.57 -1.91 -4.92
CA ARG A 295 22.94 -2.03 -6.24
C ARG A 295 22.22 -0.76 -6.66
N THR A 296 21.56 -0.07 -5.74
CA THR A 296 20.94 1.24 -6.01
C THR A 296 22.00 2.28 -6.39
N LEU A 297 23.14 2.32 -5.69
CA LEU A 297 24.27 3.17 -6.05
C LEU A 297 24.85 2.81 -7.42
N ALA A 298 25.02 1.52 -7.71
CA ALA A 298 25.50 1.06 -9.01
C ALA A 298 24.53 1.46 -10.13
N ARG A 299 23.21 1.40 -9.89
CA ARG A 299 22.18 1.83 -10.84
C ARG A 299 22.25 3.33 -11.13
N LEU A 300 22.34 4.18 -10.10
CA LEU A 300 22.50 5.63 -10.27
C LEU A 300 23.78 5.97 -11.05
N ARG A 301 24.92 5.34 -10.68
CA ARG A 301 26.22 5.55 -11.34
C ARG A 301 26.24 5.05 -12.79
N GLY A 302 25.61 3.92 -13.07
CA GLY A 302 25.56 3.35 -14.42
C GLY A 302 24.70 4.15 -15.38
N ALA A 303 23.67 4.83 -14.87
CA ALA A 303 22.79 5.68 -15.67
C ALA A 303 23.34 7.11 -15.88
N ALA A 304 24.19 7.60 -14.97
CA ALA A 304 24.85 8.88 -15.09
C ALA A 304 26.19 8.76 -15.83
N SER A 305 26.41 9.57 -16.86
CA SER A 305 27.74 9.75 -17.47
C SER A 305 28.12 11.23 -17.50
N THR A 306 29.40 11.52 -17.66
CA THR A 306 29.90 12.91 -17.80
C THR A 306 29.31 13.63 -19.02
N GLU A 307 28.92 12.88 -20.05
CA GLU A 307 28.36 13.41 -21.30
C GLU A 307 26.83 13.50 -21.28
N ALA A 308 26.16 12.77 -20.38
CA ALA A 308 24.71 12.72 -20.27
C ALA A 308 24.26 12.59 -18.80
N PRO A 309 24.41 13.65 -17.98
CA PRO A 309 24.01 13.63 -16.58
C PRO A 309 22.50 13.36 -16.44
N LEU A 310 22.08 12.82 -15.30
CA LEU A 310 20.67 12.64 -14.99
C LEU A 310 20.04 14.00 -14.65
N PRO A 311 18.96 14.42 -15.34
CA PRO A 311 18.19 15.60 -14.95
C PRO A 311 17.84 15.58 -13.46
N GLY A 312 18.07 16.71 -12.78
CA GLY A 312 17.81 16.84 -11.35
C GLY A 312 18.69 15.96 -10.44
N GLY A 313 19.75 15.32 -10.95
CA GLY A 313 20.70 14.51 -10.17
C GLY A 313 20.36 13.02 -10.02
N GLY A 314 19.27 12.54 -10.61
CA GLY A 314 18.86 11.13 -10.54
C GLY A 314 18.17 10.75 -9.22
N LEU A 315 17.01 10.10 -9.32
CA LEU A 315 16.19 9.66 -8.19
C LEU A 315 15.71 8.24 -8.43
N VAL A 316 16.14 7.28 -7.61
CA VAL A 316 15.55 5.95 -7.58
C VAL A 316 14.33 6.00 -6.67
N VAL A 317 13.18 5.56 -7.17
CA VAL A 317 11.96 5.44 -6.36
C VAL A 317 11.63 3.96 -6.18
N CYS A 318 11.90 3.46 -4.97
CA CYS A 318 11.56 2.09 -4.58
C CYS A 318 10.21 2.12 -3.86
N ALA A 319 9.15 1.75 -4.57
CA ALA A 319 7.82 1.68 -4.02
C ALA A 319 7.49 0.25 -3.57
N LEU A 320 6.98 0.10 -2.36
CA LEU A 320 6.65 -1.19 -1.73
C LEU A 320 5.28 -1.08 -1.05
N ASP A 321 4.49 -2.16 -1.10
CA ASP A 321 3.37 -2.29 -0.18
C ASP A 321 3.92 -2.39 1.25
N THR A 322 3.31 -1.67 2.18
CA THR A 322 3.81 -1.56 3.55
C THR A 322 3.75 -2.91 4.25
N GLU A 323 2.67 -3.65 4.01
CA GLU A 323 2.39 -4.96 4.57
C GLU A 323 3.38 -6.03 4.06
N LEU A 324 4.15 -5.77 3.00
CA LEU A 324 5.30 -6.64 2.69
C LEU A 324 6.25 -6.69 3.86
N LEU A 325 6.48 -5.56 4.52
CA LEU A 325 7.47 -5.45 5.57
C LEU A 325 6.84 -5.85 6.90
N GLY A 326 7.24 -7.02 7.40
CA GLY A 326 6.85 -7.55 8.71
C GLY A 326 5.63 -8.48 8.70
N HIS A 327 4.78 -8.40 7.67
CA HIS A 327 3.65 -9.31 7.51
C HIS A 327 3.95 -10.39 6.46
N TRP A 328 4.02 -10.08 5.16
CA TRP A 328 4.37 -11.07 4.12
C TRP A 328 5.84 -11.49 4.17
N TRP A 329 6.76 -10.53 4.32
CA TRP A 329 8.17 -10.75 4.58
C TRP A 329 8.48 -10.34 6.02
N TYR A 330 8.57 -11.33 6.90
CA TYR A 330 8.67 -11.12 8.34
C TYR A 330 9.84 -10.25 8.77
N GLU A 331 11.00 -10.41 8.14
CA GLU A 331 12.22 -9.65 8.46
C GLU A 331 12.27 -8.29 7.76
N GLY A 332 11.26 -7.96 6.96
CA GLY A 332 11.26 -6.78 6.10
C GLY A 332 11.44 -5.46 6.86
N VAL A 333 10.88 -5.32 8.07
CA VAL A 333 11.11 -4.11 8.89
C VAL A 333 12.55 -4.03 9.38
N ALA A 334 13.15 -5.16 9.77
CA ALA A 334 14.56 -5.21 10.16
C ALA A 334 15.49 -4.92 8.98
N TRP A 335 15.17 -5.43 7.79
CA TRP A 335 15.85 -5.07 6.56
C TRP A 335 15.74 -3.58 6.27
N LEU A 336 14.54 -2.99 6.34
CA LEU A 336 14.33 -1.57 6.05
C LEU A 336 15.11 -0.68 7.03
N ALA A 337 15.10 -1.01 8.32
CA ALA A 337 15.92 -0.33 9.31
C ALA A 337 17.43 -0.43 8.98
N ALA A 338 17.89 -1.60 8.52
CA ALA A 338 19.26 -1.76 8.06
C ALA A 338 19.55 -0.96 6.77
N VAL A 339 18.61 -0.85 5.83
CA VAL A 339 18.75 -0.02 4.62
C VAL A 339 18.98 1.44 4.98
N VAL A 340 18.24 1.98 5.95
CA VAL A 340 18.45 3.36 6.44
C VAL A 340 19.89 3.58 6.93
N GLN A 341 20.43 2.62 7.70
CA GLN A 341 21.81 2.68 8.19
C GLN A 341 22.83 2.51 7.05
N GLU A 342 22.56 1.60 6.13
CA GLU A 342 23.42 1.31 4.99
C GLU A 342 23.49 2.47 3.99
N CYS A 343 22.38 3.20 3.78
CA CYS A 343 22.38 4.44 3.00
C CYS A 343 23.40 5.44 3.56
N SER A 344 23.37 5.67 4.88
CA SER A 344 24.33 6.55 5.56
C SER A 344 25.76 6.02 5.45
N ARG A 345 25.96 4.71 5.68
CA ARG A 345 27.28 4.06 5.66
C ARG A 345 27.93 4.09 4.27
N GLN A 346 27.15 3.88 3.21
CA GLN A 346 27.64 3.79 1.84
C GLN A 346 27.57 5.14 1.09
N GLY A 347 26.99 6.17 1.70
CA GLY A 347 26.86 7.50 1.12
C GLY A 347 25.84 7.59 -0.01
N LEU A 348 24.74 6.85 0.10
CA LEU A 348 23.53 7.03 -0.70
C LEU A 348 22.58 7.98 0.04
N GLU A 349 22.17 9.06 -0.61
CA GLU A 349 21.20 9.98 -0.03
C GLU A 349 19.82 9.31 0.02
N LEU A 350 19.29 9.08 1.22
CA LEU A 350 17.91 8.63 1.43
C LEU A 350 17.03 9.85 1.74
N VAL A 351 15.98 10.05 0.96
CA VAL A 351 15.13 11.23 1.01
C VAL A 351 13.65 10.85 1.05
N ARG A 352 12.84 11.71 1.70
CA ARG A 352 11.40 11.65 1.48
C ARG A 352 11.09 12.09 0.05
N LEU A 353 10.16 11.41 -0.59
CA LEU A 353 9.77 11.69 -1.96
C LEU A 353 9.18 13.09 -2.12
N ASP A 354 8.41 13.60 -1.17
CA ASP A 354 7.88 14.95 -1.21
C ASP A 354 8.98 16.02 -1.21
N ASP A 355 10.01 15.85 -0.37
CA ASP A 355 11.20 16.71 -0.39
C ASP A 355 11.96 16.58 -1.72
N ALA A 356 12.11 15.36 -2.24
CA ALA A 356 12.79 15.11 -3.50
C ALA A 356 12.08 15.76 -4.70
N VAL A 357 10.75 15.69 -4.75
CA VAL A 357 9.93 16.29 -5.81
C VAL A 357 10.02 17.82 -5.80
N GLN A 358 10.09 18.45 -4.62
CA GLN A 358 10.24 19.91 -4.51
C GLN A 358 11.64 20.40 -4.92
N LEU A 359 12.66 19.59 -4.64
CA LEU A 359 14.05 19.98 -4.87
C LEU A 359 14.55 19.65 -6.28
N ARG A 360 13.79 18.93 -7.10
CA ARG A 360 14.23 18.48 -8.42
C ARG A 360 13.42 19.16 -9.51
N GLU A 361 14.11 19.57 -10.57
CA GLU A 361 13.45 20.15 -11.74
C GLU A 361 12.92 19.01 -12.62
N PRO A 362 11.59 18.87 -12.76
CA PRO A 362 11.02 17.81 -13.57
C PRO A 362 11.18 18.15 -15.06
N VAL A 363 11.36 17.11 -15.88
CA VAL A 363 11.44 17.27 -17.34
C VAL A 363 10.06 17.08 -17.98
N PRO A 364 9.69 17.84 -19.03
CA PRO A 364 8.40 17.65 -19.69
C PRO A 364 8.23 16.23 -20.25
N LEU A 365 7.16 15.54 -19.86
CA LEU A 365 6.75 14.28 -20.50
C LEU A 365 5.61 14.57 -21.46
N ARG A 366 5.89 14.46 -22.77
CA ARG A 366 4.84 14.54 -23.78
C ARG A 366 4.18 13.18 -23.91
N CYS A 367 2.91 13.11 -23.56
CA CYS A 367 2.08 11.95 -23.81
C CYS A 367 1.35 12.17 -25.13
N GLY A 368 1.78 11.48 -26.19
CA GLY A 368 1.05 11.49 -27.47
C GLY A 368 -0.26 10.69 -27.39
N GLU A 369 -0.97 10.60 -28.51
CA GLU A 369 -2.25 9.88 -28.63
C GLU A 369 -2.14 8.38 -28.25
N ASP A 370 -0.93 7.80 -28.31
CA ASP A 370 -0.66 6.39 -28.01
C ASP A 370 -0.30 6.10 -26.54
N CYS A 371 -0.46 7.05 -25.60
CA CYS A 371 -0.20 6.78 -24.18
C CYS A 371 -1.32 5.92 -23.57
N ALA A 372 -1.22 4.62 -23.81
CA ALA A 372 -2.06 3.61 -23.19
C ALA A 372 -1.96 3.69 -21.66
N ALA A 373 -3.06 3.34 -20.99
CA ALA A 373 -3.05 3.21 -19.55
C ALA A 373 -2.03 2.16 -19.12
N SER A 374 -1.24 2.49 -18.11
CA SER A 374 -0.28 1.59 -17.48
C SER A 374 -0.68 1.31 -16.05
N SER A 375 -0.12 0.27 -15.47
CA SER A 375 -0.18 0.01 -14.02
C SER A 375 1.03 -0.81 -13.61
N TRP A 376 1.27 -0.93 -12.30
CA TRP A 376 2.26 -1.85 -11.78
C TRP A 376 1.78 -3.31 -11.65
N GLY A 377 0.62 -3.65 -12.24
CA GLY A 377 0.13 -5.03 -12.33
C GLY A 377 1.03 -5.93 -13.17
N LYS A 378 0.68 -7.23 -13.24
CA LYS A 378 1.52 -8.31 -13.80
C LYS A 378 2.08 -8.00 -15.20
N ASP A 379 1.24 -7.52 -16.10
CA ASP A 379 1.60 -7.28 -17.50
C ASP A 379 1.99 -5.82 -17.77
N GLY A 380 1.92 -4.93 -16.78
CA GLY A 380 2.14 -3.49 -16.96
C GLY A 380 0.95 -2.74 -17.60
N ASP A 381 -0.23 -3.36 -17.68
CA ASP A 381 -1.52 -2.77 -18.09
C ASP A 381 -2.60 -3.03 -17.03
N LEU A 382 -3.87 -2.88 -17.40
CA LEU A 382 -5.02 -3.03 -16.52
C LEU A 382 -5.57 -4.47 -16.49
N SER A 383 -4.93 -5.45 -17.14
CA SER A 383 -5.44 -6.83 -17.32
C SER A 383 -5.70 -7.55 -15.99
N THR A 384 -4.96 -7.20 -14.94
CA THR A 384 -5.17 -7.74 -13.59
C THR A 384 -6.57 -7.42 -13.04
N TRP A 385 -7.16 -6.27 -13.40
CA TRP A 385 -8.46 -5.84 -12.87
C TRP A 385 -9.59 -5.82 -13.91
N SER A 386 -9.27 -5.91 -15.20
CA SER A 386 -10.25 -5.92 -16.30
C SER A 386 -10.05 -7.03 -17.33
N GLY A 387 -9.14 -7.97 -17.09
CA GLY A 387 -8.90 -9.10 -17.99
C GLY A 387 -10.00 -10.18 -17.93
N PRO A 388 -9.92 -11.22 -18.77
CA PRO A 388 -10.98 -12.22 -18.92
C PRO A 388 -11.45 -12.89 -17.61
N ALA A 389 -10.56 -13.07 -16.63
CA ALA A 389 -10.88 -13.72 -15.35
C ALA A 389 -11.82 -12.90 -14.44
N VAL A 390 -11.87 -11.58 -14.65
CA VAL A 390 -12.59 -10.61 -13.81
C VAL A 390 -13.43 -9.63 -14.63
N ALA A 391 -13.59 -9.88 -15.93
CA ALA A 391 -14.34 -9.02 -16.83
C ALA A 391 -15.80 -8.83 -16.35
N ASP A 392 -16.42 -9.89 -15.81
CA ASP A 392 -17.75 -9.84 -15.21
C ASP A 392 -17.84 -8.81 -14.06
N MET A 393 -16.82 -8.78 -13.20
CA MET A 393 -16.74 -7.83 -12.09
C MET A 393 -16.51 -6.41 -12.59
N ALA A 394 -15.59 -6.22 -13.54
CA ALA A 394 -15.30 -4.91 -14.12
C ALA A 394 -16.55 -4.29 -14.79
N PHE A 395 -17.27 -5.07 -15.61
CA PHE A 395 -18.51 -4.60 -16.24
C PHE A 395 -19.63 -4.36 -15.24
N ALA A 396 -19.75 -5.20 -14.20
CA ALA A 396 -20.75 -5.01 -13.15
C ALA A 396 -20.50 -3.74 -12.31
N ALA A 397 -19.24 -3.44 -11.98
CA ALA A 397 -18.89 -2.20 -11.27
C ALA A 397 -19.23 -0.95 -12.11
N ARG A 398 -18.92 -0.99 -13.42
CA ARG A 398 -19.29 0.08 -14.36
C ARG A 398 -20.80 0.25 -14.48
N ALA A 399 -21.56 -0.84 -14.58
CA ALA A 399 -23.03 -0.77 -14.65
C ALA A 399 -23.61 -0.15 -13.37
N ALA A 400 -23.14 -0.59 -12.20
CA ALA A 400 -23.54 -0.05 -10.90
C ALA A 400 -23.24 1.45 -10.75
N GLU A 401 -22.09 1.90 -11.25
CA GLU A 401 -21.73 3.32 -11.28
C GLU A 401 -22.73 4.13 -12.14
N LEU A 402 -23.02 3.65 -13.35
CA LEU A 402 -23.96 4.31 -14.26
C LEU A 402 -25.39 4.34 -13.70
N GLU A 403 -25.83 3.29 -13.00
CA GLU A 403 -27.13 3.25 -12.33
C GLU A 403 -27.23 4.32 -11.23
N LEU A 404 -26.18 4.49 -10.41
CA LEU A 404 -26.14 5.52 -9.37
C LEU A 404 -26.22 6.92 -9.98
N ILE A 405 -25.44 7.18 -11.04
CA ILE A 405 -25.37 8.50 -11.70
C ILE A 405 -26.69 8.83 -12.42
N ALA A 406 -27.35 7.84 -13.01
CA ALA A 406 -28.65 8.02 -13.66
C ALA A 406 -29.79 8.28 -12.65
N ALA A 407 -29.55 8.06 -11.35
CA ALA A 407 -30.54 8.23 -10.29
C ALA A 407 -30.09 9.26 -9.23
N PRO A 408 -29.83 10.52 -9.60
CA PRO A 408 -29.22 11.52 -8.70
C PRO A 408 -30.06 11.79 -7.43
N ALA A 409 -31.39 11.78 -7.53
CA ALA A 409 -32.29 11.95 -6.39
C ALA A 409 -32.28 10.77 -5.39
N ARG A 410 -31.67 9.64 -5.77
CA ARG A 410 -31.55 8.43 -4.95
C ARG A 410 -30.12 8.14 -4.52
N ALA A 411 -29.14 8.84 -5.09
CA ALA A 411 -27.71 8.70 -4.80
C ALA A 411 -27.35 9.33 -3.43
N GLY A 412 -27.95 8.83 -2.34
CA GLY A 412 -27.61 9.24 -0.97
C GLY A 412 -26.29 8.63 -0.48
N ALA A 413 -25.92 8.96 0.76
CA ALA A 413 -24.67 8.51 1.38
C ALA A 413 -24.53 6.98 1.38
N ALA A 414 -25.60 6.23 1.66
CA ALA A 414 -25.57 4.76 1.65
C ALA A 414 -25.20 4.20 0.27
N ALA A 415 -25.82 4.71 -0.80
CA ALA A 415 -25.54 4.26 -2.16
C ALA A 415 -24.10 4.60 -2.57
N VAL A 416 -23.67 5.84 -2.33
CA VAL A 416 -22.30 6.28 -2.64
C VAL A 416 -21.25 5.41 -1.92
N ARG A 417 -21.43 5.16 -0.62
CA ARG A 417 -20.50 4.36 0.16
C ARG A 417 -20.42 2.91 -0.32
N GLN A 418 -21.55 2.32 -0.71
CA GLN A 418 -21.57 0.97 -1.30
C GLN A 418 -20.93 0.92 -2.69
N LEU A 419 -21.12 1.94 -3.52
CA LEU A 419 -20.43 2.04 -4.82
C LEU A 419 -18.92 2.13 -4.63
N LEU A 420 -18.44 2.99 -3.72
CA LEU A 420 -17.02 3.09 -3.41
C LEU A 420 -16.47 1.74 -2.92
N ALA A 421 -17.17 1.05 -2.01
CA ALA A 421 -16.79 -0.28 -1.55
C ALA A 421 -16.70 -1.31 -2.68
N LEU A 422 -17.68 -1.28 -3.60
CA LEU A 422 -17.77 -2.17 -4.76
C LEU A 422 -16.59 -1.98 -5.73
N GLN A 423 -16.11 -0.74 -5.87
CA GLN A 423 -15.06 -0.34 -6.81
C GLN A 423 -13.63 -0.60 -6.33
N ALA A 424 -13.42 -1.11 -5.10
CA ALA A 424 -12.09 -1.39 -4.60
C ALA A 424 -11.32 -2.38 -5.50
N SER A 425 -10.04 -2.08 -5.79
CA SER A 425 -9.21 -2.91 -6.69
C SER A 425 -8.95 -4.30 -6.12
N ASP A 426 -8.99 -4.44 -4.80
CA ASP A 426 -8.69 -5.66 -4.06
C ASP A 426 -9.50 -6.86 -4.55
N TRP A 427 -10.79 -6.64 -4.84
CA TRP A 427 -11.69 -7.74 -5.21
C TRP A 427 -11.26 -8.43 -6.49
N SER A 428 -10.95 -7.66 -7.54
CA SER A 428 -10.49 -8.22 -8.80
C SER A 428 -9.03 -8.67 -8.71
N PHE A 429 -8.18 -7.99 -7.93
CA PHE A 429 -6.81 -8.43 -7.66
C PHE A 429 -6.77 -9.84 -7.06
N MET A 430 -7.55 -10.06 -6.00
CA MET A 430 -7.68 -11.34 -5.29
C MET A 430 -8.16 -12.46 -6.22
N VAL A 431 -9.20 -12.19 -7.03
CA VAL A 431 -9.73 -13.18 -7.98
C VAL A 431 -8.72 -13.52 -9.07
N SER A 432 -8.05 -12.51 -9.64
CA SER A 432 -7.06 -12.69 -10.71
C SER A 432 -5.83 -13.51 -10.28
N HIS A 433 -5.45 -13.43 -9.00
CA HIS A 433 -4.33 -14.17 -8.44
C HIS A 433 -4.73 -15.47 -7.71
N GLY A 434 -6.03 -15.80 -7.67
CA GLY A 434 -6.52 -16.97 -6.94
C GLY A 434 -6.38 -16.86 -5.41
N LEU A 435 -6.23 -15.65 -4.87
CA LEU A 435 -6.03 -15.37 -3.46
C LEU A 435 -7.37 -15.12 -2.79
N ALA A 436 -7.86 -16.07 -2.00
CA ALA A 436 -9.18 -15.97 -1.34
C ALA A 436 -10.31 -15.51 -2.29
N ALA A 437 -10.27 -15.99 -3.54
CA ALA A 437 -11.21 -15.61 -4.58
C ALA A 437 -12.71 -15.77 -4.20
N PRO A 438 -13.13 -16.82 -3.45
CA PRO A 438 -14.51 -16.91 -2.96
C PRO A 438 -14.92 -15.73 -2.08
N TYR A 439 -14.06 -15.31 -1.15
CA TYR A 439 -14.30 -14.17 -0.26
C TYR A 439 -14.42 -12.88 -1.07
N ALA A 440 -13.49 -12.63 -2.00
CA ALA A 440 -13.53 -11.44 -2.85
C ALA A 440 -14.83 -11.34 -3.68
N ARG A 441 -15.27 -12.45 -4.29
CA ARG A 441 -16.53 -12.50 -5.03
C ARG A 441 -17.74 -12.29 -4.11
N GLU A 442 -17.75 -12.86 -2.92
CA GLU A 442 -18.81 -12.66 -1.93
C GLU A 442 -18.92 -11.18 -1.53
N ARG A 443 -17.79 -10.55 -1.18
CA ARG A 443 -17.73 -9.13 -0.81
C ARG A 443 -18.21 -8.22 -1.94
N PHE A 444 -17.70 -8.43 -3.14
CA PHE A 444 -18.11 -7.68 -4.33
C PHE A 444 -19.63 -7.78 -4.57
N GLN A 445 -20.18 -9.00 -4.55
CA GLN A 445 -21.61 -9.22 -4.76
C GLN A 445 -22.47 -8.66 -3.61
N GLY A 446 -21.96 -8.72 -2.38
CA GLY A 446 -22.58 -8.11 -1.20
C GLY A 446 -22.74 -6.60 -1.36
N HIS A 447 -21.66 -5.89 -1.70
CA HIS A 447 -21.69 -4.44 -1.94
C HIS A 447 -22.60 -4.06 -3.10
N ARG A 448 -22.61 -4.85 -4.18
CA ARG A 448 -23.50 -4.63 -5.33
C ARG A 448 -24.99 -4.75 -4.96
N ARG A 449 -25.37 -5.76 -4.16
CA ARG A 449 -26.75 -5.91 -3.68
C ARG A 449 -27.14 -4.77 -2.75
N ALA A 450 -26.26 -4.43 -1.79
CA ALA A 450 -26.51 -3.37 -0.84
C ALA A 450 -26.61 -1.98 -1.52
N LEU A 451 -25.86 -1.74 -2.60
CA LEU A 451 -26.03 -0.56 -3.45
C LEU A 451 -27.43 -0.51 -4.08
N ALA A 452 -27.88 -1.61 -4.69
CA ALA A 452 -29.21 -1.67 -5.31
C ALA A 452 -30.33 -1.43 -4.28
N GLU A 453 -30.20 -2.01 -3.08
CA GLU A 453 -31.12 -1.78 -1.95
C GLU A 453 -31.10 -0.31 -1.49
N ALA A 454 -29.92 0.30 -1.38
CA ALA A 454 -29.79 1.71 -1.00
C ALA A 454 -30.43 2.64 -2.05
N LEU A 455 -30.22 2.38 -3.35
CA LEU A 455 -30.88 3.12 -4.42
C LEU A 455 -32.40 2.94 -4.39
N ALA A 456 -32.91 1.73 -4.09
CA ALA A 456 -34.33 1.49 -3.94
C ALA A 456 -34.94 2.21 -2.72
N GLY A 457 -34.19 2.31 -1.62
CA GLY A 457 -34.56 3.07 -0.42
C GLY A 457 -34.48 4.59 -0.56
N GLY A 458 -33.82 5.09 -1.61
CA GLY A 458 -33.67 6.52 -1.90
C GLY A 458 -32.61 7.21 -1.05
N ALA A 459 -32.53 8.54 -1.16
CA ALA A 459 -31.43 9.33 -0.58
C ALA A 459 -31.29 9.23 0.95
N GLY A 460 -32.37 8.89 1.67
CA GLY A 460 -32.40 8.72 3.12
C GLY A 460 -32.09 7.30 3.62
N ALA A 461 -31.71 6.37 2.74
CA ALA A 461 -31.39 5.00 3.14
C ALA A 461 -30.20 4.95 4.12
N THR A 462 -30.28 4.05 5.10
CA THR A 462 -29.19 3.86 6.08
C THR A 462 -28.06 3.03 5.46
N PRO A 463 -26.78 3.36 5.73
CA PRO A 463 -25.63 2.58 5.29
C PRO A 463 -25.50 1.23 6.02
N ASN A 464 -26.44 0.31 5.81
CA ASN A 464 -26.43 -0.99 6.48
C ASN A 464 -25.20 -1.81 6.06
N GLY A 465 -24.54 -2.43 7.04
CA GLY A 465 -23.36 -3.28 6.81
C GLY A 465 -22.06 -2.52 6.50
N LEU A 466 -22.07 -1.18 6.51
CA LEU A 466 -20.87 -0.35 6.41
C LEU A 466 -20.70 0.42 7.73
N ARG A 467 -19.64 0.13 8.47
CA ARG A 467 -19.27 0.86 9.70
C ARG A 467 -18.69 2.21 9.33
N ASN A 468 -17.37 2.38 9.42
CA ASN A 468 -16.74 3.67 9.16
C ASN A 468 -16.33 3.89 7.69
N LEU A 469 -16.51 2.88 6.81
CA LEU A 469 -16.10 2.98 5.40
C LEU A 469 -16.68 4.21 4.70
N ALA A 470 -15.81 5.09 4.22
CA ALA A 470 -16.14 6.31 3.48
C ALA A 470 -17.25 7.12 4.16
N ALA A 471 -17.23 7.19 5.50
CA ALA A 471 -18.31 7.79 6.30
C ALA A 471 -18.67 9.21 5.87
N ASP A 472 -17.68 9.95 5.37
CA ASP A 472 -17.81 11.33 4.95
C ASP A 472 -17.79 11.54 3.42
N ALA A 473 -17.98 10.47 2.63
CA ALA A 473 -18.07 10.62 1.18
C ALA A 473 -19.26 11.51 0.81
N ASP A 474 -18.98 12.61 0.12
CA ASP A 474 -19.99 13.60 -0.25
C ASP A 474 -20.71 13.17 -1.56
N PRO A 475 -22.01 12.86 -1.51
CA PRO A 475 -22.76 12.53 -2.71
C PRO A 475 -22.80 13.66 -3.75
N ALA A 476 -22.54 14.91 -3.36
CA ALA A 476 -22.48 16.03 -4.28
C ALA A 476 -21.42 15.83 -5.37
N TYR A 477 -20.35 15.07 -5.13
CA TYR A 477 -19.36 14.74 -6.16
C TYR A 477 -19.93 13.92 -7.31
N ALA A 478 -20.98 13.12 -7.05
CA ALA A 478 -21.72 12.38 -8.07
C ALA A 478 -22.66 13.28 -8.91
N LEU A 479 -23.00 14.45 -8.36
CA LEU A 479 -24.00 15.38 -8.89
C LEU A 479 -23.40 16.61 -9.56
N ALA A 480 -22.13 16.91 -9.28
CA ALA A 480 -21.41 17.99 -9.94
C ALA A 480 -21.32 17.70 -11.45
N VAL A 481 -21.75 18.67 -12.28
CA VAL A 481 -21.68 18.60 -13.75
C VAL A 481 -20.36 19.18 -14.22
#